data_AF-A0A7L4ZCM8-F1
#
_entry.id   AF-A0A7L4ZCM8-F1
#
_cell.length_a   1.000
_cell.length_b   1.000
_cell.length_c   1.000
_cell.angle_alpha   90.00
_cell.angle_beta   90.00
_cell.angle_gamma   90.00
#
_symmetry.space_group_name_H-M   'P 1'
#
loop_
_entity.id
_entity.type
_entity.pdbx_description
1 polymer ?
#
loop_
_entity_poly.entity_id
_entity_poly.type
_entity_poly.pdbx_seq_one_letter_code
_entity_poly.pdbx_strand_id
1 'polypeptide(L)'
;MSNDRVEELREILRANRPEGSDDLGTDIRSAVDRQASALRAQREPGSALVAELTGSEGTMPTTGTEGPAYTTEAYAAVEKAATGLRTLYAPSVLGEAAALLSDLWAAGERHGVPPKEWDWAVSLAGGALEVIASRYTRTPDTERTGEQVFALRRDLIEALTSAEIGLNARTGSRTMTVVDRLPETPRGGYHGDASLVVGIYSNGGWDISMNADGATVVSIAAPATKAGAAEVAALVRAVARGELGNPFRR
;
A
#
# COMPACT_ATOMS: atom_id res chain seq x y z
N MET A 1 -10.46 -5.60 -29.81
CA MET A 1 -10.31 -4.16 -30.05
C MET A 1 -11.04 -3.85 -31.35
N SER A 2 -12.00 -2.92 -31.34
CA SER A 2 -12.71 -2.47 -32.56
C SER A 2 -11.71 -1.86 -33.53
N ASN A 3 -11.93 -2.04 -34.84
CA ASN A 3 -11.16 -1.38 -35.91
C ASN A 3 -11.12 0.14 -35.73
N ASP A 4 -12.14 0.73 -35.08
CA ASP A 4 -12.20 2.17 -34.82
C ASP A 4 -11.03 2.67 -33.96
N ARG A 5 -10.60 1.87 -32.98
CA ARG A 5 -9.53 2.27 -32.05
C ARG A 5 -8.14 2.19 -32.69
N VAL A 6 -8.00 1.43 -33.78
CA VAL A 6 -6.76 1.36 -34.57
C VAL A 6 -6.66 2.57 -35.50
N GLU A 7 -7.78 3.05 -36.05
CA GLU A 7 -7.76 4.27 -36.86
C GLU A 7 -7.60 5.54 -36.03
N GLU A 8 -8.20 5.60 -34.84
CA GLU A 8 -8.01 6.72 -33.91
C GLU A 8 -6.52 6.89 -33.52
N LEU A 9 -5.81 5.78 -33.27
CA LEU A 9 -4.36 5.82 -32.99
C LEU A 9 -3.53 6.22 -34.21
N ARG A 10 -3.94 5.85 -35.43
CA ARG A 10 -3.26 6.27 -36.66
C ARG A 10 -3.43 7.75 -36.94
N GLU A 11 -4.57 8.32 -36.60
CA GLU A 11 -4.86 9.74 -36.77
C GLU A 11 -4.05 10.60 -35.78
N ILE A 12 -3.98 10.18 -34.51
CA ILE A 12 -3.16 10.84 -33.48
C ILE A 12 -1.66 10.82 -33.83
N LEU A 13 -1.18 9.72 -34.42
CA LEU A 13 0.22 9.60 -34.85
C LEU A 13 0.55 10.44 -36.09
N ARG A 14 -0.42 10.66 -37.00
CA ARG A 14 -0.23 11.60 -38.13
C ARG A 14 -0.19 13.06 -37.65
N ALA A 15 -1.02 13.42 -36.68
CA ALA A 15 -1.11 14.78 -36.17
C ALA A 15 0.14 15.25 -35.42
N ASN A 16 0.92 14.32 -34.84
CA ASN A 16 2.10 14.63 -34.04
C ASN A 16 3.42 14.39 -34.76
N ARG A 17 3.42 14.35 -36.10
CA ARG A 17 4.65 14.15 -36.88
C ARG A 17 5.46 15.45 -36.93
N PRO A 18 6.66 15.52 -36.34
CA PRO A 18 7.52 16.70 -36.46
C PRO A 18 8.01 16.84 -37.90
N GLU A 19 7.88 18.04 -38.47
CA GLU A 19 8.42 18.35 -39.79
C GLU A 19 9.95 18.26 -39.76
N GLY A 20 10.53 17.38 -40.59
CA GLY A 20 11.98 17.31 -40.81
C GLY A 20 12.71 16.07 -40.30
N SER A 21 12.02 14.96 -39.99
CA SER A 21 12.69 13.69 -39.67
C SER A 21 12.23 12.55 -40.59
N ASP A 22 12.94 12.38 -41.71
CA ASP A 22 12.72 11.27 -42.65
C ASP A 22 13.35 9.95 -42.18
N ASP A 23 14.16 9.95 -41.10
CA ASP A 23 14.93 8.77 -40.67
C ASP A 23 14.36 8.02 -39.46
N LEU A 24 13.34 8.56 -38.77
CA LEU A 24 12.66 7.90 -37.64
C LEU A 24 11.44 7.03 -38.06
N GLY A 25 11.09 7.02 -39.35
CA GLY A 25 9.88 6.37 -39.86
C GLY A 25 9.93 4.84 -39.98
N THR A 26 11.12 4.24 -39.88
CA THR A 26 11.34 2.80 -40.08
C THR A 26 11.30 2.04 -38.75
N ASP A 27 11.84 2.63 -37.68
CA ASP A 27 11.92 1.99 -36.36
C ASP A 27 10.56 1.88 -35.66
N ILE A 28 9.71 2.90 -35.82
CA ILE A 28 8.36 2.90 -35.21
C ILE A 28 7.45 1.87 -35.89
N ARG A 29 7.53 1.73 -37.23
CA ARG A 29 6.78 0.69 -37.96
C ARG A 29 7.23 -0.71 -37.54
N SER A 30 8.53 -0.91 -37.38
CA SER A 30 9.11 -2.18 -36.94
C SER A 30 8.77 -2.55 -35.49
N ALA A 31 8.55 -1.55 -34.61
CA ALA A 31 8.07 -1.78 -33.25
C ALA A 31 6.57 -2.16 -33.21
N VAL A 32 5.75 -1.48 -34.02
CA VAL A 32 4.30 -1.76 -34.10
C VAL A 32 4.03 -3.14 -34.70
N ASP A 33 4.77 -3.57 -35.72
CA ASP A 33 4.61 -4.89 -36.33
C ASP A 33 5.04 -6.04 -35.39
N ARG A 34 6.06 -5.81 -34.55
CA ARG A 34 6.47 -6.75 -33.50
C ARG A 34 5.40 -6.91 -32.43
N GLN A 35 4.78 -5.80 -32.02
CA GLN A 35 3.74 -5.82 -30.98
C GLN A 35 2.43 -6.42 -31.50
N ALA A 36 2.08 -6.19 -32.77
CA ALA A 36 0.94 -6.83 -33.43
C ALA A 36 1.13 -8.35 -33.60
N SER A 37 2.37 -8.81 -33.84
CA SER A 37 2.70 -10.23 -33.94
C SER A 37 2.64 -10.94 -32.58
N ALA A 38 3.13 -10.29 -31.51
CA ALA A 38 3.03 -10.82 -30.15
C ALA A 38 1.57 -10.96 -29.67
N LEU A 39 0.70 -10.02 -30.03
CA LEU A 39 -0.74 -10.07 -29.70
C LEU A 39 -1.50 -11.13 -30.50
N ARG A 40 -1.04 -11.51 -31.71
CA ARG A 40 -1.60 -12.64 -32.46
C ARG A 40 -1.20 -13.99 -31.85
N ALA A 41 0.02 -14.11 -31.34
CA ALA A 41 0.49 -15.33 -30.68
C ALA A 41 -0.24 -15.64 -29.36
N GLN A 42 -0.80 -14.62 -28.69
CA GLN A 42 -1.58 -14.79 -27.45
C GLN A 42 -3.06 -15.16 -27.70
N ARG A 43 -3.51 -15.30 -28.95
CA ARG A 43 -4.93 -15.40 -29.31
C ARG A 43 -5.38 -16.73 -29.92
N GLU A 44 -4.57 -17.78 -29.83
CA GLU A 44 -4.95 -19.14 -30.22
C GLU A 44 -5.27 -20.00 -28.98
N PRO A 45 -6.55 -20.33 -28.70
CA PRO A 45 -6.93 -21.34 -27.72
C PRO A 45 -7.35 -22.65 -28.43
N GLY A 46 -6.70 -23.76 -28.06
CA GLY A 46 -7.14 -25.12 -28.38
C GLY A 46 -6.51 -26.08 -27.37
N SER A 47 -7.13 -26.30 -26.21
CA SER A 47 -8.20 -27.28 -25.96
C SER A 47 -7.77 -28.72 -26.22
N ALA A 48 -7.34 -29.38 -25.13
CA ALA A 48 -7.60 -30.80 -24.88
C ALA A 48 -7.68 -31.02 -23.36
N LEU A 49 -8.92 -31.22 -22.88
CA LEU A 49 -9.26 -32.00 -21.68
C LEU A 49 -8.56 -33.39 -21.75
N VAL A 50 -8.25 -34.11 -20.67
CA VAL A 50 -9.20 -34.82 -19.80
C VAL A 50 -8.46 -35.34 -18.54
N ALA A 51 -9.04 -35.01 -17.38
CA ALA A 51 -9.32 -35.77 -16.15
C ALA A 51 -8.31 -36.67 -15.40
N GLU A 52 -8.61 -36.77 -14.09
CA GLU A 52 -8.26 -37.79 -13.08
C GLU A 52 -6.88 -37.61 -12.40
N LEU A 53 -6.73 -37.53 -11.06
CA LEU A 53 -7.38 -38.24 -9.97
C LEU A 53 -7.40 -37.43 -8.65
N THR A 54 -8.42 -37.78 -7.88
CA THR A 54 -8.77 -37.51 -6.49
C THR A 54 -7.70 -37.82 -5.44
N GLY A 55 -7.65 -36.97 -4.41
CA GLY A 55 -7.54 -37.39 -3.00
C GLY A 55 -6.22 -37.09 -2.30
N SER A 56 -6.20 -36.12 -1.39
CA SER A 56 -6.02 -36.37 0.07
C SER A 56 -5.94 -35.05 0.85
N GLU A 57 -6.87 -34.91 1.79
CA GLU A 57 -6.79 -34.30 3.12
C GLU A 57 -5.98 -33.01 3.37
N GLY A 58 -6.71 -31.97 3.79
CA GLY A 58 -6.37 -31.35 5.07
C GLY A 58 -5.65 -30.00 5.07
N THR A 59 -6.16 -28.99 4.37
CA THR A 59 -5.94 -27.59 4.78
C THR A 59 -7.22 -26.79 4.59
N MET A 60 -7.71 -26.23 5.70
CA MET A 60 -8.86 -25.32 5.72
C MET A 60 -8.64 -24.18 4.71
N PRO A 61 -9.55 -23.97 3.74
CA PRO A 61 -9.49 -22.79 2.90
C PRO A 61 -9.89 -21.58 3.75
N THR A 62 -8.93 -20.73 4.11
CA THR A 62 -9.23 -19.36 4.52
C THR A 62 -9.76 -18.62 3.31
N THR A 63 -11.08 -18.61 3.17
CA THR A 63 -11.78 -17.77 2.20
C THR A 63 -11.54 -16.30 2.51
N GLY A 64 -11.04 -15.55 1.52
CA GLY A 64 -11.37 -14.14 1.37
C GLY A 64 -10.30 -13.15 1.81
N THR A 65 -9.29 -12.95 0.97
CA THR A 65 -8.74 -11.67 0.48
C THR A 65 -7.47 -12.05 -0.29
N GLU A 66 -7.46 -11.91 -1.62
CA GLU A 66 -6.25 -12.13 -2.45
C GLU A 66 -5.20 -11.06 -2.08
N GLY A 67 -4.53 -11.26 -0.95
CA GLY A 67 -3.28 -10.60 -0.64
C GLY A 67 -2.13 -11.26 -1.39
N PRO A 68 -0.98 -10.57 -1.53
CA PRO A 68 0.20 -11.18 -2.14
C PRO A 68 0.61 -12.42 -1.32
N ALA A 69 1.06 -13.48 -2.00
CA ALA A 69 1.50 -14.69 -1.32
C ALA A 69 2.82 -14.42 -0.57
N TYR A 70 2.87 -14.79 0.71
CA TYR A 70 4.07 -14.69 1.55
C TYR A 70 4.15 -15.86 2.52
N THR A 71 5.35 -16.16 3.02
CA THR A 71 5.53 -17.15 4.07
C THR A 71 5.25 -16.56 5.46
N THR A 72 4.83 -17.39 6.40
CA THR A 72 4.58 -16.97 7.79
C THR A 72 5.87 -16.43 8.43
N GLU A 73 7.01 -17.02 8.10
CA GLU A 73 8.33 -16.59 8.56
C GLU A 73 8.68 -15.19 8.06
N ALA A 74 8.36 -14.88 6.80
CA ALA A 74 8.62 -13.56 6.23
C ALA A 74 7.76 -12.49 6.90
N TYR A 75 6.49 -12.80 7.15
CA TYR A 75 5.59 -11.90 7.86
C TYR A 75 6.07 -11.61 9.27
N ALA A 76 6.43 -12.64 10.04
CA ALA A 76 6.94 -12.48 11.41
C ALA A 76 8.25 -11.67 11.44
N ALA A 77 9.13 -11.84 10.46
CA ALA A 77 10.36 -11.07 10.34
C ALA A 77 10.09 -9.57 10.07
N VAL A 78 9.13 -9.28 9.18
CA VAL A 78 8.70 -7.91 8.86
C VAL A 78 7.99 -7.25 10.05
N GLU A 79 7.09 -7.97 10.72
CA GLU A 79 6.41 -7.47 11.92
C GLU A 79 7.42 -7.14 13.03
N LYS A 80 8.40 -8.02 13.26
CA LYS A 80 9.50 -7.76 14.19
C LYS A 80 10.29 -6.51 13.79
N ALA A 81 10.61 -6.34 12.51
CA ALA A 81 11.31 -5.16 12.01
C ALA A 81 10.51 -3.86 12.21
N ALA A 82 9.18 -3.93 12.08
CA ALA A 82 8.28 -2.79 12.27
C ALA A 82 8.33 -2.21 13.70
N THR A 83 8.55 -3.06 14.72
CA THR A 83 8.58 -2.63 16.13
C THR A 83 9.64 -1.57 16.46
N GLY A 84 10.73 -1.51 15.69
CA GLY A 84 11.83 -0.56 15.91
C GLY A 84 11.65 0.79 15.19
N LEU A 85 10.60 0.95 14.38
CA LEU A 85 10.45 2.09 13.47
C LEU A 85 9.44 3.11 13.98
N ARG A 86 9.60 4.37 13.54
CA ARG A 86 8.75 5.51 13.94
C ARG A 86 7.45 5.62 13.12
N THR A 87 7.11 4.61 12.33
CA THR A 87 5.96 4.59 11.44
C THR A 87 5.00 3.52 11.90
N LEU A 88 3.69 3.79 11.85
CA LEU A 88 2.68 2.75 12.04
C LEU A 88 2.37 2.13 10.68
N TYR A 89 2.24 0.81 10.62
CA TYR A 89 2.07 0.08 9.36
C TYR A 89 0.71 -0.57 9.32
N ALA A 90 -0.05 -0.33 8.26
CA ALA A 90 -1.28 -1.06 8.00
C ALA A 90 -0.96 -2.55 7.71
N PRO A 91 -1.86 -3.48 8.07
CA PRO A 91 -1.67 -4.91 7.80
C PRO A 91 -1.40 -5.21 6.31
N SER A 92 -2.07 -4.53 5.38
CA SER A 92 -1.80 -4.63 3.94
C SER A 92 -0.34 -4.34 3.58
N VAL A 93 0.25 -3.29 4.16
CA VAL A 93 1.64 -2.88 3.94
C VAL A 93 2.62 -3.91 4.49
N LEU A 94 2.33 -4.48 5.67
CA LEU A 94 3.12 -5.57 6.23
C LEU A 94 3.06 -6.82 5.34
N GLY A 95 1.90 -7.15 4.79
CA GLY A 95 1.71 -8.27 3.85
C GLY A 95 2.50 -8.08 2.55
N GLU A 96 2.46 -6.89 1.96
CA GLU A 96 3.26 -6.57 0.76
C GLU A 96 4.77 -6.66 1.02
N ALA A 97 5.23 -6.15 2.17
CA ALA A 97 6.63 -6.26 2.57
C ALA A 97 7.05 -7.71 2.81
N ALA A 98 6.18 -8.53 3.41
CA ALA A 98 6.42 -9.95 3.61
C ALA A 98 6.50 -10.73 2.29
N ALA A 99 5.68 -10.35 1.30
CA ALA A 99 5.74 -10.94 -0.03
C ALA A 99 7.06 -10.61 -0.73
N LEU A 100 7.48 -9.33 -0.68
CA LEU A 100 8.79 -8.93 -1.19
C LEU A 100 9.93 -9.69 -0.51
N LEU A 101 9.88 -9.83 0.83
CA LEU A 101 10.89 -10.59 1.57
C LEU A 101 10.90 -12.07 1.18
N SER A 102 9.73 -12.68 0.98
CA SER A 102 9.59 -14.06 0.53
C SER A 102 10.24 -14.27 -0.85
N ASP A 103 10.00 -13.34 -1.78
CA ASP A 103 10.61 -13.38 -3.13
C ASP A 103 12.14 -13.24 -3.07
N LEU A 104 12.64 -12.36 -2.19
CA LEU A 104 14.09 -12.17 -2.00
C LEU A 104 14.75 -13.42 -1.42
N TRP A 105 14.13 -14.06 -0.44
CA TRP A 105 14.62 -15.34 0.10
C TRP A 105 14.60 -16.46 -0.93
N ALA A 106 13.51 -16.61 -1.68
CA ALA A 106 13.41 -17.59 -2.76
C ALA A 106 14.45 -17.33 -3.87
N ALA A 107 14.79 -16.06 -4.14
CA ALA A 107 15.89 -15.72 -5.02
C ALA A 107 17.25 -16.13 -4.42
N GLY A 108 17.50 -15.84 -3.15
CA GLY A 108 18.71 -16.27 -2.43
C GLY A 108 18.91 -17.78 -2.46
N GLU A 109 17.86 -18.56 -2.18
CA GLU A 109 17.89 -20.02 -2.19
C GLU A 109 18.27 -20.60 -3.55
N ARG A 110 17.77 -20.02 -4.66
CA ARG A 110 18.18 -20.41 -6.02
C ARG A 110 19.67 -20.20 -6.30
N HIS A 111 20.32 -19.35 -5.53
CA HIS A 111 21.76 -19.08 -5.59
C HIS A 111 22.54 -19.72 -4.44
N GLY A 112 21.91 -20.59 -3.64
CA GLY A 112 22.55 -21.28 -2.52
C GLY A 112 22.72 -20.42 -1.27
N VAL A 113 22.00 -19.30 -1.15
CA VAL A 113 22.05 -18.39 0.01
C VAL A 113 20.73 -18.52 0.80
N PRO A 114 20.64 -19.42 1.80
CA PRO A 114 19.44 -19.60 2.60
C PRO A 114 19.12 -18.36 3.46
N PRO A 115 17.86 -18.19 3.95
CA PRO A 115 17.44 -17.04 4.75
C PRO A 115 18.37 -16.67 5.91
N LYS A 116 18.89 -17.67 6.64
CA LYS A 116 19.80 -17.48 7.79
C LYS A 116 21.15 -16.84 7.39
N GLU A 117 21.59 -17.02 6.16
CA GLU A 117 22.81 -16.39 5.67
C GLU A 117 22.64 -14.89 5.41
N TRP A 118 21.43 -14.35 5.47
CA TRP A 118 21.19 -12.91 5.41
C TRP A 118 21.34 -12.21 6.77
N ASP A 119 21.44 -12.96 7.88
CA ASP A 119 21.46 -12.43 9.25
C ASP A 119 22.68 -11.52 9.53
N TRP A 120 23.79 -11.70 8.81
CA TRP A 120 24.98 -10.84 8.95
C TRP A 120 24.91 -9.58 8.07
N ALA A 121 24.06 -9.57 7.05
CA ALA A 121 23.81 -8.38 6.24
C ALA A 121 22.88 -7.43 7.00
N VAL A 122 22.83 -6.16 6.58
CA VAL A 122 21.81 -5.19 7.02
C VAL A 122 20.41 -5.83 7.03
N SER A 123 19.56 -5.45 7.98
CA SER A 123 18.24 -6.08 8.18
C SER A 123 17.42 -6.10 6.87
N LEU A 124 17.39 -7.26 6.20
CA LEU A 124 16.72 -7.42 4.92
C LEU A 124 15.20 -7.20 5.06
N ALA A 125 14.61 -7.70 6.15
CA ALA A 125 13.21 -7.48 6.48
C ALA A 125 12.89 -5.99 6.69
N GLY A 126 13.78 -5.26 7.37
CA GLY A 126 13.67 -3.80 7.53
C GLY A 126 13.73 -3.08 6.19
N GLY A 127 14.68 -3.46 5.32
CA GLY A 127 14.80 -2.89 3.97
C GLY A 127 13.57 -3.14 3.10
N ALA A 128 13.02 -4.36 3.12
CA ALA A 128 11.78 -4.68 2.40
C ALA A 128 10.61 -3.81 2.91
N LEU A 129 10.47 -3.67 4.22
CA LEU A 129 9.43 -2.84 4.85
C LEU A 129 9.58 -1.36 4.48
N GLU A 130 10.80 -0.81 4.57
CA GLU A 130 11.06 0.59 4.22
C GLU A 130 10.75 0.90 2.75
N VAL A 131 11.18 0.02 1.83
CA VAL A 131 10.90 0.18 0.40
C VAL A 131 9.40 0.18 0.12
N ILE A 132 8.65 -0.78 0.66
CA ILE A 132 7.20 -0.84 0.46
C ILE A 132 6.50 0.34 1.13
N ALA A 133 6.82 0.62 2.39
CA ALA A 133 6.21 1.72 3.14
C ALA A 133 6.48 3.09 2.51
N SER A 134 7.64 3.28 1.88
CA SER A 134 7.97 4.52 1.18
C SER A 134 6.94 4.87 0.10
N ARG A 135 6.32 3.87 -0.56
CA ARG A 135 5.27 4.09 -1.57
C ARG A 135 4.03 4.77 -1.00
N TYR A 136 3.77 4.56 0.29
CA TYR A 136 2.59 5.03 1.00
C TYR A 136 2.84 6.32 1.79
N THR A 137 4.10 6.60 2.15
CA THR A 137 4.47 7.76 2.97
C THR A 137 5.10 8.90 2.18
N ARG A 138 5.72 8.61 1.02
CA ARG A 138 6.31 9.63 0.15
C ARG A 138 5.24 10.46 -0.55
N THR A 139 5.67 11.62 -1.06
CA THR A 139 4.83 12.43 -1.95
C THR A 139 4.46 11.63 -3.20
N PRO A 140 3.16 11.52 -3.53
CA PRO A 140 2.73 10.81 -4.73
C PRO A 140 3.21 11.55 -5.99
N ASP A 141 3.42 10.80 -7.08
CA ASP A 141 3.85 11.37 -8.36
C ASP A 141 2.82 12.36 -8.93
N THR A 142 1.54 12.17 -8.58
CA THR A 142 0.43 13.08 -8.85
C THR A 142 -0.24 13.46 -7.54
N GLU A 143 -0.37 14.76 -7.26
CA GLU A 143 -1.08 15.24 -6.08
C GLU A 143 -2.56 14.82 -6.10
N ARG A 144 -3.09 14.47 -4.93
CA ARG A 144 -4.53 14.23 -4.78
C ARG A 144 -5.30 15.54 -4.88
N THR A 145 -6.45 15.50 -5.53
CA THR A 145 -7.38 16.63 -5.57
C THR A 145 -8.01 16.84 -4.18
N GLY A 146 -8.52 18.05 -3.94
CA GLY A 146 -9.27 18.35 -2.71
C GLY A 146 -10.45 17.39 -2.51
N GLU A 147 -11.16 17.03 -3.59
CA GLU A 147 -12.27 16.07 -3.55
C GLU A 147 -11.82 14.69 -3.10
N GLN A 148 -10.68 14.20 -3.60
CA GLN A 148 -10.10 12.92 -3.17
C GLN A 148 -9.72 12.94 -1.69
N VAL A 149 -9.10 14.03 -1.22
CA VAL A 149 -8.75 14.20 0.20
C VAL A 149 -10.01 14.22 1.07
N PHE A 150 -11.08 14.92 0.66
CA PHE A 150 -12.34 14.95 1.41
C PHE A 150 -13.05 13.59 1.41
N ALA A 151 -13.02 12.85 0.29
CA ALA A 151 -13.57 11.50 0.23
C ALA A 151 -12.84 10.56 1.19
N LEU A 152 -11.50 10.57 1.19
CA LEU A 152 -10.70 9.75 2.11
C LEU A 152 -10.94 10.13 3.58
N ARG A 153 -11.08 11.43 3.88
CA ARG A 153 -11.41 11.88 5.23
C ARG A 153 -12.78 11.38 5.68
N ARG A 154 -13.79 11.43 4.80
CA ARG A 154 -15.13 10.90 5.09
C ARG A 154 -15.06 9.40 5.35
N ASP A 155 -14.37 8.65 4.50
CA ASP A 155 -14.22 7.20 4.62
C ASP A 155 -13.49 6.82 5.93
N LEU A 156 -12.50 7.63 6.35
CA LEU A 156 -11.85 7.47 7.66
C LEU A 156 -12.82 7.72 8.82
N ILE A 157 -13.62 8.79 8.79
CA ILE A 157 -14.61 9.08 9.84
C ILE A 157 -15.66 7.95 9.92
N GLU A 158 -16.15 7.48 8.77
CA GLU A 158 -17.07 6.33 8.68
C GLU A 158 -16.45 5.10 9.35
N ALA A 159 -15.19 4.79 9.05
CA ALA A 159 -14.48 3.66 9.65
C ALA A 159 -14.28 3.83 11.17
N LEU A 160 -13.82 5.00 11.63
CA LEU A 160 -13.58 5.30 13.05
C LEU A 160 -14.86 5.21 13.89
N THR A 161 -15.98 5.68 13.34
CA THR A 161 -17.28 5.72 14.03
C THR A 161 -18.10 4.44 13.85
N SER A 162 -17.61 3.48 13.08
CA SER A 162 -18.26 2.17 12.91
C SER A 162 -18.42 1.44 14.25
N ALA A 163 -19.39 0.54 14.34
CA ALA A 163 -19.62 -0.25 15.55
C ALA A 163 -18.41 -1.13 15.94
N GLU A 164 -17.58 -1.51 14.97
CA GLU A 164 -16.38 -2.31 15.19
C GLU A 164 -15.26 -1.50 15.86
N ILE A 165 -15.02 -0.27 15.40
CA ILE A 165 -13.97 0.59 15.95
C ILE A 165 -14.46 1.33 17.21
N GLY A 166 -15.67 1.89 17.15
CA GLY A 166 -16.37 2.48 18.29
C GLY A 166 -15.72 3.75 18.85
N LEU A 167 -15.03 4.54 18.00
CA LEU A 167 -14.43 5.81 18.41
C LEU A 167 -15.33 6.99 18.04
N ASN A 168 -15.25 8.06 18.84
CA ASN A 168 -15.87 9.34 18.48
C ASN A 168 -14.89 10.15 17.63
N ALA A 169 -15.25 10.39 16.38
CA ALA A 169 -14.44 11.15 15.43
C ALA A 169 -15.25 12.24 14.75
N ARG A 170 -14.61 13.38 14.49
CA ARG A 170 -15.23 14.54 13.84
C ARG A 170 -14.26 15.23 12.91
N THR A 171 -14.82 16.03 12.00
CA THR A 171 -14.00 16.88 11.14
C THR A 171 -13.22 17.90 11.99
N GLY A 172 -11.91 17.96 11.78
CA GLY A 172 -11.01 18.94 12.36
C GLY A 172 -10.78 20.13 11.44
N SER A 173 -9.77 20.95 11.79
CA SER A 173 -9.31 22.01 10.90
C SER A 173 -8.66 21.41 9.64
N ARG A 174 -8.86 22.08 8.50
CA ARG A 174 -8.28 21.68 7.19
C ARG A 174 -8.62 20.21 6.83
N THR A 175 -7.61 19.37 6.64
CA THR A 175 -7.72 17.97 6.18
C THR A 175 -7.67 16.97 7.34
N MET A 176 -7.78 17.44 8.58
CA MET A 176 -7.67 16.62 9.78
C MET A 176 -9.00 16.00 10.21
N THR A 177 -8.91 14.81 10.80
CA THR A 177 -9.95 14.17 11.58
C THR A 177 -9.53 14.19 13.04
N VAL A 178 -10.37 14.75 13.92
CA VAL A 178 -10.14 14.75 15.36
C VAL A 178 -10.81 13.51 15.94
N VAL A 179 -10.08 12.77 16.75
CA VAL A 179 -10.57 11.60 17.50
C VAL A 179 -10.54 11.94 18.98
N ASP A 180 -11.70 11.84 19.62
CA ASP A 180 -11.83 12.17 21.03
C ASP A 180 -10.98 11.24 21.89
N ARG A 181 -10.43 11.82 22.95
CA ARG A 181 -9.55 11.14 23.88
C ARG A 181 -10.34 10.10 24.68
N LEU A 182 -9.75 8.91 24.84
CA LEU A 182 -10.15 7.92 25.83
C LEU A 182 -9.24 8.00 27.07
N PRO A 183 -9.68 7.48 28.24
CA PRO A 183 -8.84 7.40 29.43
C PRO A 183 -7.47 6.74 29.17
N GLU A 184 -7.46 5.71 28.31
CA GLU A 184 -6.28 4.91 27.94
C GLU A 184 -5.42 5.57 26.86
N THR A 185 -5.92 6.60 26.18
CA THR A 185 -5.18 7.27 25.10
C THR A 185 -3.87 7.84 25.66
N PRO A 186 -2.73 7.69 24.95
CA PRO A 186 -1.47 8.26 25.38
C PRO A 186 -1.60 9.73 25.76
N ARG A 187 -0.93 10.15 26.84
CA ARG A 187 -0.95 11.56 27.25
C ARG A 187 -0.12 12.40 26.28
N GLY A 188 -0.66 13.55 25.89
CA GLY A 188 -0.02 14.49 24.98
C GLY A 188 -0.59 15.91 25.10
N GLY A 189 0.10 16.88 24.50
CA GLY A 189 -0.19 18.30 24.67
C GLY A 189 0.24 18.86 26.03
N TYR A 190 0.04 20.16 26.23
CA TYR A 190 0.54 20.90 27.40
C TYR A 190 -0.04 20.39 28.73
N HIS A 191 -1.31 19.98 28.74
CA HIS A 191 -1.99 19.46 29.94
C HIS A 191 -2.15 17.93 29.94
N GLY A 192 -1.64 17.23 28.91
CA GLY A 192 -1.74 15.77 28.81
C GLY A 192 -3.11 15.23 28.40
N ASP A 193 -4.04 16.10 28.00
CA ASP A 193 -5.44 15.83 27.69
C ASP A 193 -5.80 16.02 26.21
N ALA A 194 -4.80 16.24 25.33
CA ALA A 194 -5.05 16.45 23.91
C ALA A 194 -5.74 15.23 23.25
N SER A 195 -6.71 15.52 22.38
CA SER A 195 -7.28 14.57 21.42
C SER A 195 -6.24 14.08 20.42
N LEU A 196 -6.49 12.97 19.75
CA LEU A 196 -5.70 12.56 18.58
C LEU A 196 -6.20 13.31 17.34
N VAL A 197 -5.29 13.59 16.42
CA VAL A 197 -5.64 14.02 15.06
C VAL A 197 -5.00 13.10 14.04
N VAL A 198 -5.76 12.79 12.99
CA VAL A 198 -5.34 11.96 11.88
C VAL A 198 -5.49 12.77 10.59
N GLY A 199 -4.40 12.90 9.83
CA GLY A 199 -4.37 13.66 8.59
C GLY A 199 -4.17 12.77 7.37
N ILE A 200 -4.69 13.25 6.24
CA ILE A 200 -4.29 12.82 4.90
C ILE A 200 -4.13 14.06 4.04
N TYR A 201 -3.01 14.18 3.33
CA TYR A 201 -2.67 15.36 2.53
C TYR A 201 -2.70 15.07 1.03
N SER A 202 -2.74 16.13 0.23
CA SER A 202 -2.65 16.03 -1.23
C SER A 202 -1.31 15.46 -1.70
N ASN A 203 -0.24 15.76 -0.96
CA ASN A 203 1.15 15.51 -1.33
C ASN A 203 1.88 14.55 -0.36
N GLY A 204 1.17 13.75 0.42
CA GLY A 204 1.78 12.87 1.42
C GLY A 204 0.92 11.68 1.82
N GLY A 205 1.45 10.87 2.74
CA GLY A 205 0.73 9.75 3.34
C GLY A 205 -0.25 10.16 4.44
N TRP A 206 -0.73 9.15 5.17
CA TRP A 206 -1.48 9.33 6.39
C TRP A 206 -0.54 9.72 7.54
N ASP A 207 -1.02 10.53 8.48
CA ASP A 207 -0.29 10.80 9.72
C ASP A 207 -1.22 10.77 10.94
N ILE A 208 -0.60 10.65 12.11
CA ILE A 208 -1.25 10.81 13.40
C ILE A 208 -0.40 11.67 14.31
N SER A 209 -1.05 12.56 15.06
CA SER A 209 -0.41 13.37 16.09
C SER A 209 -1.39 13.69 17.22
N MET A 210 -0.88 14.33 18.26
CA MET A 210 -1.72 14.95 19.28
C MET A 210 -2.25 16.29 18.76
N ASN A 211 -3.49 16.63 19.10
CA ASN A 211 -4.10 17.92 18.77
C ASN A 211 -3.52 19.05 19.64
N ALA A 212 -2.23 19.31 19.52
CA ALA A 212 -1.50 20.29 20.30
C ALA A 212 -0.35 20.86 19.47
N ASP A 213 -0.04 22.14 19.69
CA ASP A 213 1.05 22.80 18.99
C ASP A 213 2.40 22.13 19.30
N GLY A 214 3.19 21.91 18.24
CA GLY A 214 4.50 21.24 18.35
C GLY A 214 4.43 19.75 18.66
N ALA A 215 3.26 19.11 18.55
CA ALA A 215 3.12 17.68 18.74
C ALA A 215 4.00 16.89 17.76
N THR A 216 4.53 15.76 18.23
CA THR A 216 5.25 14.81 17.36
C THR A 216 4.27 14.19 16.37
N VAL A 217 4.60 14.28 15.09
CA VAL A 217 3.86 13.65 14.00
C VAL A 217 4.46 12.27 13.72
N VAL A 218 3.59 11.27 13.67
CA VAL A 218 3.92 9.87 13.37
C VAL A 218 3.27 9.53 12.04
N SER A 219 4.07 9.06 11.08
CA SER A 219 3.54 8.63 9.78
C SER A 219 2.78 7.30 9.93
N ILE A 220 1.73 7.14 9.13
CA ILE A 220 1.04 5.86 8.96
C ILE A 220 1.23 5.41 7.51
N ALA A 221 1.92 4.29 7.32
CA ALA A 221 2.05 3.65 6.02
C ALA A 221 0.78 2.83 5.75
N ALA A 222 -0.11 3.39 4.93
CA ALA A 222 -1.34 2.74 4.48
C ALA A 222 -1.74 3.24 3.09
N PRO A 223 -2.43 2.43 2.28
CA PRO A 223 -3.00 2.88 1.01
C PRO A 223 -3.95 4.08 1.20
N ALA A 224 -3.94 5.01 0.26
CA ALA A 224 -4.90 6.12 0.23
C ALA A 224 -6.18 5.69 -0.51
N THR A 225 -6.88 4.72 0.07
CA THR A 225 -8.11 4.13 -0.44
C THR A 225 -9.12 3.97 0.70
N LYS A 226 -10.39 3.63 0.40
CA LYS A 226 -11.39 3.34 1.44
C LYS A 226 -10.95 2.18 2.35
N ALA A 227 -10.35 1.13 1.78
CA ALA A 227 -9.82 0.01 2.56
C ALA A 227 -8.64 0.44 3.46
N GLY A 228 -7.71 1.24 2.92
CA GLY A 228 -6.61 1.78 3.71
C GLY A 228 -7.08 2.71 4.84
N ALA A 229 -8.16 3.49 4.63
CA ALA A 229 -8.77 4.29 5.68
C ALA A 229 -9.34 3.43 6.83
N ALA A 230 -9.86 2.24 6.53
CA ALA A 230 -10.31 1.28 7.54
C ALA A 230 -9.12 0.70 8.35
N GLU A 231 -8.01 0.37 7.68
CA GLU A 231 -6.79 -0.06 8.37
C GLU A 231 -6.19 1.04 9.24
N VAL A 232 -6.20 2.28 8.76
CA VAL A 232 -5.82 3.47 9.55
C VAL A 232 -6.72 3.60 10.78
N ALA A 233 -8.03 3.44 10.64
CA ALA A 233 -8.96 3.48 11.78
C ALA A 233 -8.65 2.41 12.84
N ALA A 234 -8.28 1.19 12.41
CA ALA A 234 -7.85 0.13 13.33
C ALA A 234 -6.55 0.48 14.08
N LEU A 235 -5.56 1.05 13.40
CA LEU A 235 -4.33 1.53 14.03
C LEU A 235 -4.61 2.66 15.03
N VAL A 236 -5.47 3.62 14.66
CA VAL A 236 -5.87 4.72 15.53
C VAL A 236 -6.61 4.20 16.75
N ARG A 237 -7.46 3.18 16.62
CA ARG A 237 -8.10 2.49 17.75
C ARG A 237 -7.07 1.91 18.71
N ALA A 238 -6.09 1.20 18.17
CA ALA A 238 -5.05 0.57 18.96
C ALA A 238 -4.21 1.61 19.71
N VAL A 239 -3.91 2.77 19.09
CA VAL A 239 -3.28 3.91 19.78
C VAL A 239 -4.21 4.50 20.84
N ALA A 240 -5.48 4.78 20.52
CA ALA A 240 -6.43 5.41 21.42
C ALA A 240 -6.71 4.56 22.67
N ARG A 241 -6.64 3.23 22.54
CA ARG A 241 -6.80 2.26 23.64
C ARG A 241 -5.48 1.89 24.34
N GLY A 242 -4.36 2.49 23.93
CA GLY A 242 -3.04 2.23 24.53
C GLY A 242 -2.43 0.87 24.19
N GLU A 243 -3.00 0.13 23.25
CA GLU A 243 -2.58 -1.22 22.85
C GLU A 243 -1.21 -1.20 22.15
N LEU A 244 -0.87 -0.11 21.45
CA LEU A 244 0.43 0.11 20.81
C LEU A 244 1.41 0.92 21.66
N GLY A 245 1.09 1.15 22.95
CA GLY A 245 1.85 2.06 23.79
C GLY A 245 1.76 3.53 23.33
N ASN A 246 2.81 4.31 23.57
CA ASN A 246 2.85 5.73 23.20
C ASN A 246 3.77 5.94 21.97
N PRO A 247 3.23 5.99 20.74
CA PRO A 247 4.03 6.16 19.53
C PRO A 247 4.69 7.54 19.40
N PHE A 248 4.29 8.50 20.27
CA PHE A 248 4.80 9.86 20.27
C PHE A 248 6.00 10.05 21.21
N ARG A 249 6.35 9.05 22.04
CA ARG A 249 7.52 9.11 22.92
C ARG A 249 8.80 8.77 22.14
N ARG A 250 9.88 9.46 22.50
CA ARG A 250 11.25 9.14 22.08
C ARG A 250 11.91 8.24 23.11
#